data_AF-A0A7Y2SPW6-F1
#
_entry.id   AF-A0A7Y2SPW6-F1
#
_cell.length_a   1.000
_cell.length_b   1.000
_cell.length_c   1.000
_cell.angle_alpha   90.00
_cell.angle_beta   90.00
_cell.angle_gamma   90.00
#
_symmetry.space_group_name_H-M   'P 1'
#
loop_
_entity.id
_entity.type
_entity.pdbx_description
1 polymer ?
#
loop_
_entity_poly.entity_id
_entity_poly.type
_entity_poly.pdbx_seq_one_letter_code
_entity_poly.pdbx_strand_id
1 'polypeptide(L)'
;MLPQPWGNLGICLMMQRMFDEAEDALRRALEIDPKYTIARQNLAGMPAIRASGILPRIKTTHPLKGSKQHLSVLVEGEKQLRDIR
;
A
#
# COMPACT_ATOMS: atom_id res chain seq x y z
N MET A 1 -10.42 -8.38 -16.99
CA MET A 1 -9.56 -8.57 -15.80
C MET A 1 -10.10 -7.73 -14.66
N LEU A 2 -9.81 -8.08 -13.41
CA LEU A 2 -10.18 -7.28 -12.24
C LEU A 2 -9.05 -6.28 -11.91
N PRO A 3 -9.34 -5.02 -11.52
CA PRO A 3 -8.31 -4.05 -11.13
C PRO A 3 -7.67 -4.33 -9.75
N GLN A 4 -8.35 -5.10 -8.90
CA GLN A 4 -7.96 -5.34 -7.51
C GLN A 4 -6.58 -6.01 -7.35
N PRO A 5 -6.20 -7.04 -8.13
CA PRO A 5 -4.88 -7.66 -8.02
C PRO A 5 -3.73 -6.67 -8.28
N TRP A 6 -3.88 -5.80 -9.29
CA TRP A 6 -2.90 -4.75 -9.60
C TRP A 6 -2.81 -3.69 -8.50
N GLY A 7 -3.97 -3.29 -7.93
CA GLY A 7 -4.00 -2.40 -6.76
C GLY A 7 -3.31 -2.98 -5.53
N ASN A 8 -3.56 -4.26 -5.23
CA ASN A 8 -2.94 -4.95 -4.10
C ASN A 8 -1.44 -5.12 -4.30
N LEU A 9 -1.01 -5.48 -5.51
CA LEU A 9 0.40 -5.56 -5.88
C LEU A 9 1.10 -4.21 -5.66
N GLY A 10 0.49 -3.11 -6.14
CA GLY A 10 1.01 -1.76 -5.91
C GLY A 10 1.24 -1.46 -4.43
N ILE A 11 0.27 -1.78 -3.56
CA ILE A 11 0.40 -1.61 -2.10
C ILE A 11 1.56 -2.43 -1.54
N CYS A 12 1.69 -3.71 -1.93
CA CYS A 12 2.79 -4.57 -1.49
C CYS A 12 4.17 -4.05 -1.96
N LEU A 13 4.25 -3.48 -3.15
CA LEU A 13 5.48 -2.88 -3.68
C LEU A 13 5.84 -1.59 -2.94
N MET A 14 4.84 -0.76 -2.60
CA MET A 14 5.04 0.42 -1.74
C MET A 14 5.61 0.02 -0.38
N MET A 15 5.09 -1.06 0.23
CA MET A 15 5.61 -1.60 1.50
C MET A 15 7.06 -2.05 1.40
N GLN A 16 7.49 -2.51 0.23
CA GLN A 16 8.88 -2.90 -0.05
C GLN A 16 9.74 -1.72 -0.52
N ARG A 17 9.21 -0.49 -0.53
CA ARG A 17 9.87 0.72 -1.05
C ARG A 17 10.27 0.64 -2.53
N MET A 18 9.65 -0.28 -3.27
CA MET A 18 9.79 -0.44 -4.73
C MET A 18 8.81 0.51 -5.42
N PHE A 19 9.16 1.80 -5.42
CA PHE A 19 8.21 2.86 -5.77
C PHE A 19 7.88 2.93 -7.26
N ASP A 20 8.85 2.65 -8.14
CA ASP A 20 8.60 2.68 -9.59
C ASP A 20 7.66 1.56 -10.01
N GLU A 21 7.91 0.33 -9.54
CA GLU A 21 7.06 -0.82 -9.79
C GLU A 21 5.68 -0.67 -9.16
N ALA A 22 5.60 -0.01 -8.00
CA ALA A 22 4.33 0.33 -7.39
C ALA A 22 3.49 1.27 -8.27
N GLU A 23 4.09 2.32 -8.83
CA GLU A 23 3.40 3.22 -9.75
C GLU A 23 2.88 2.48 -10.98
N ASP A 24 3.70 1.61 -11.57
CA ASP A 24 3.31 0.80 -12.73
C ASP A 24 2.12 -0.11 -12.42
N ALA A 25 2.16 -0.83 -11.29
CA ALA A 25 1.07 -1.69 -10.87
C ALA A 25 -0.23 -0.89 -10.65
N LEU A 26 -0.16 0.29 -10.02
CA LEU A 26 -1.33 1.14 -9.79
C LEU A 26 -1.86 1.74 -11.10
N ARG A 27 -1.00 2.08 -12.06
CA ARG A 27 -1.40 2.52 -13.41
C ARG A 27 -2.13 1.40 -14.16
N ARG A 28 -1.65 0.16 -14.09
CA ARG A 28 -2.36 -1.00 -14.66
C ARG A 28 -3.76 -1.20 -14.06
N ALA A 29 -3.92 -0.97 -12.76
CA ALA A 29 -5.24 -1.01 -12.15
C ALA A 29 -6.20 0.05 -12.72
N LEU A 30 -5.69 1.25 -13.02
CA LEU A 30 -6.47 2.34 -13.64
C LEU A 30 -6.71 2.15 -15.14
N GLU A 31 -5.83 1.45 -15.86
CA GLU A 31 -6.09 1.03 -17.24
C GLU A 31 -7.28 0.07 -17.33
N ILE A 32 -7.43 -0.81 -16.33
CA ILE A 32 -8.54 -1.77 -16.25
C ILE A 32 -9.83 -1.08 -15.78
N ASP A 33 -9.75 -0.27 -14.74
CA ASP A 33 -10.87 0.53 -14.23
C ASP A 33 -10.40 1.94 -13.86
N PRO A 34 -10.67 2.95 -14.71
CA PRO A 34 -10.30 4.33 -14.45
C PRO A 34 -10.93 4.92 -13.18
N LYS A 35 -12.00 4.30 -12.64
CA LYS A 35 -12.68 4.73 -11.41
C LYS A 35 -12.18 3.98 -10.16
N TYR A 36 -11.18 3.10 -10.30
CA TYR A 36 -10.65 2.31 -9.20
C TYR A 36 -9.98 3.21 -8.15
N THR A 37 -10.74 3.52 -7.10
CA THR A 37 -10.43 4.59 -6.15
C THR A 37 -9.16 4.32 -5.35
N ILE A 38 -8.88 3.05 -5.03
CA ILE A 38 -7.68 2.64 -4.30
C ILE A 38 -6.41 3.03 -5.08
N ALA A 39 -6.34 2.69 -6.37
CA ALA A 39 -5.18 3.02 -7.19
C ALA A 39 -4.98 4.52 -7.35
N ARG A 40 -6.07 5.27 -7.58
CA ARG A 40 -6.03 6.73 -7.69
C ARG A 40 -5.52 7.40 -6.42
N GLN A 41 -5.97 6.94 -5.25
CA GLN A 41 -5.54 7.49 -3.96
C GLN A 41 -4.06 7.19 -3.68
N ASN A 42 -3.60 5.97 -3.95
CA ASN A 42 -2.22 5.59 -3.74
C ASN A 42 -1.27 6.35 -4.68
N LEU A 43 -1.61 6.51 -5.96
CA LEU A 43 -0.83 7.31 -6.91
C LEU A 43 -0.72 8.78 -6.48
N ALA A 44 -1.82 9.37 -6.01
CA ALA A 44 -1.79 10.74 -5.49
C ALA A 44 -0.87 10.90 -4.27
N GLY A 45 -0.69 9.84 -3.47
CA GLY A 45 0.20 9.82 -2.32
C GLY A 45 1.69 9.57 -2.66
N MET A 46 2.01 9.05 -3.85
CA MET A 46 3.38 8.61 -4.19
C MET A 46 4.47 9.66 -3.95
N PRO A 47 4.30 10.96 -4.28
CA PRO A 47 5.32 11.95 -4.00
C PRO A 47 5.69 12.07 -2.51
N ALA A 48 4.68 12.03 -1.63
CA ALA A 48 4.88 12.10 -0.19
C ALA A 48 5.51 10.81 0.36
N ILE A 49 5.12 9.66 -0.18
CA ILE A 49 5.62 8.35 0.21
C ILE A 49 7.08 8.18 -0.20
N ARG A 50 7.46 8.66 -1.40
CA ARG A 50 8.85 8.66 -1.86
C ARG A 50 9.74 9.56 -0.99
N ALA A 51 9.22 10.70 -0.54
CA ALA A 51 9.96 11.64 0.29
C ALA A 51 10.12 11.19 1.76
N SER A 52 9.07 10.58 2.33
CA SER A 52 9.02 10.26 3.78
C SER A 52 9.20 8.77 4.09
N GLY A 53 8.97 7.88 3.12
CA GLY A 53 8.82 6.45 3.36
C GLY A 53 7.57 6.05 4.13
N ILE A 54 6.72 7.02 4.54
CA ILE A 54 5.50 6.76 5.31
C ILE A 54 4.41 6.36 4.34
N LEU A 55 3.88 5.16 4.54
CA LEU A 55 2.80 4.63 3.72
C LEU A 55 1.44 5.20 4.16
N PRO A 56 0.52 5.47 3.22
CA PRO A 56 -0.82 5.91 3.55
C PRO A 56 -1.51 4.85 4.39
N ARG A 57 -2.28 5.30 5.39
CA ARG A 57 -3.03 4.38 6.25
C ARG A 57 -3.99 3.56 5.39
N ILE A 58 -3.68 2.28 5.25
CA ILE A 58 -4.45 1.37 4.41
C ILE A 58 -5.87 1.30 4.97
N LYS A 59 -6.85 1.79 4.20
CA LYS A 59 -8.26 1.45 4.45
C LYS A 59 -8.43 0.02 3.97
N THR A 60 -8.05 -0.93 4.81
CA THR A 60 -8.45 -2.31 4.64
C THR A 60 -9.97 -2.34 4.83
N THR A 61 -10.72 -2.24 3.73
CA THR A 61 -12.08 -2.77 3.69
C THR A 61 -11.92 -4.27 3.84
N HIS A 62 -11.77 -4.71 5.08
CA HIS A 62 -11.72 -6.11 5.42
C HIS A 62 -13.01 -6.74 4.88
N PRO A 63 -12.95 -7.73 3.98
CA PRO A 63 -14.10 -8.58 3.72
C PRO A 63 -14.51 -9.38 4.97
N LEU A 64 -13.69 -9.35 6.04
CA LEU A 64 -13.95 -9.95 7.33
C LEU A 64 -14.44 -8.90 8.33
N LYS A 65 -15.68 -8.47 8.18
CA LYS A 65 -16.42 -7.80 9.26
C LYS A 65 -16.62 -8.84 10.38
N GLY A 66 -15.64 -9.03 11.27
CA GLY A 66 -15.81 -9.89 12.45
C GLY A 66 -14.57 -10.61 12.99
N SER A 67 -13.43 -10.66 12.30
CA SER A 67 -12.25 -11.37 12.82
C SER A 67 -11.35 -10.43 13.63
N LYS A 68 -11.21 -10.69 14.93
CA LYS A 68 -10.26 -10.04 15.86
C LYS A 68 -8.79 -10.43 15.56
N GLN A 69 -8.31 -10.21 14.35
CA GLN A 69 -6.93 -10.51 13.94
C GLN A 69 -6.54 -9.49 12.86
N HIS A 70 -5.38 -8.85 12.82
CA HIS A 70 -4.21 -8.76 13.70
C HIS A 70 -3.45 -7.54 13.16
N LEU A 71 -3.60 -6.37 13.78
CA LEU A 71 -2.91 -5.13 13.38
C LEU A 71 -1.50 -5.04 13.99
N SER A 72 -0.87 -6.19 14.27
CA SER A 72 0.45 -6.26 14.94
C SER A 72 1.62 -6.18 13.97
N VAL A 73 1.39 -6.39 12.66
CA VAL A 73 2.48 -6.55 11.69
C VAL A 73 3.13 -5.21 11.27
N LEU A 74 2.58 -4.07 11.72
CA LEU A 74 3.16 -2.75 11.44
C LEU A 74 3.91 -2.12 12.63
N VAL A 75 3.86 -2.71 13.82
CA VAL A 75 4.51 -2.13 15.02
C VAL A 75 5.87 -2.77 15.32
N GLU A 76 6.13 -3.98 14.83
CA GLU A 76 7.42 -4.65 15.08
C GLU A 76 8.60 -4.07 14.28
N GLY A 77 8.35 -3.34 13.20
CA GLY A 77 9.41 -2.72 12.38
C GLY A 77 10.03 -1.45 12.98
N GLU A 78 9.34 -0.73 13.86
CA GLU A 78 9.85 0.52 14.44
C GLU A 78 10.64 0.34 15.74
N LYS A 79 10.62 -0.85 16.33
CA LYS A 79 11.32 -1.11 17.59
C LYS A 79 12.79 -1.49 17.40
N GLN A 80 13.19 -1.93 16.22
CA GLN A 80 14.51 -2.55 16.02
C GLN A 80 15.63 -1.56 15.62
N LEU A 81 15.31 -0.28 15.40
CA LEU A 81 16.29 0.76 15.02
C LEU A 81 16.78 1.64 16.19
N ARG A 82 16.31 1.42 17.43
CA ARG A 82 16.78 2.20 18.60
C ARG A 82 17.89 1.54 19.43
N ASP A 83 18.27 0.30 19.11
CA ASP A 83 19.26 -0.47 19.89
C ASP A 83 20.50 -0.91 19.10
N ILE A 84 20.83 -0.21 18.01
CA ILE A 84 22.18 -0.32 17.41
C ILE A 84 22.98 0.89 17.88
N ARG A 85 23.85 0.59 18.85
CA ARG A 85 24.80 1.46 19.55
C ARG A 85 25.72 2.24 18.61
#